data_AF-A0A174LCM1-F1
#
_entry.id   AF-A0A174LCM1-F1
#
_cell.length_a   1.000
_cell.length_b   1.000
_cell.length_c   1.000
_cell.angle_alpha   90.00
_cell.angle_beta   90.00
_cell.angle_gamma   90.00
#
_symmetry.space_group_name_H-M   'P 1'
#
loop_
_entity.id
_entity.type
_entity.pdbx_description
1 polymer ?
#
loop_
_entity_poly.entity_id
_entity_poly.type
_entity_poly.pdbx_seq_one_letter_code
_entity_poly.pdbx_strand_id
1 'polypeptide(L)' 'MPERAAELLAEYQSWLRRFAAAFRLPVLDFDRAFTRWGEEGLFQPDGLHPNAAGHCLMAETAAALIRSL' A
#
# COMPACT_ATOMS: atom_id res chain seq x y z
N MET A 1 4.05 -16.52 13.45
CA MET A 1 4.75 -15.39 14.08
C MET A 1 4.43 -14.14 13.27
N PRO A 2 3.31 -13.46 13.54
CA PRO A 2 2.87 -12.27 12.80
C PRO A 2 3.92 -11.15 12.78
N GLU A 3 4.73 -11.03 13.83
CA GLU A 3 5.85 -10.08 13.91
C GLU A 3 6.88 -10.27 12.80
N ARG A 4 7.23 -11.52 12.47
CA ARG A 4 8.20 -11.81 11.39
C ARG A 4 7.67 -11.43 10.01
N ALA A 5 6.37 -11.59 9.78
CA ALA A 5 5.74 -11.20 8.52
C ALA A 5 5.75 -9.67 8.34
N ALA A 6 5.46 -8.93 9.41
CA ALA A 6 5.53 -7.46 9.41
C ALA A 6 6.95 -6.94 9.16
N GLU A 7 7.96 -7.54 9.80
CA GLU A 7 9.37 -7.21 9.55
C GLU A 7 9.78 -7.42 8.08
N LEU A 8 9.42 -8.58 7.52
CA LEU A 8 9.72 -8.90 6.12
C LEU A 8 9.02 -7.94 5.15
N LEU A 9 7.78 -7.58 5.45
CA LEU A 9 7.05 -6.59 4.65
C LEU A 9 7.74 -5.22 4.72
N ALA A 10 8.15 -4.77 5.90
CA ALA A 10 8.87 -3.50 6.06
C ALA A 10 10.22 -3.49 5.33
N GLU A 11 10.98 -4.60 5.39
CA GLU A 11 12.23 -4.77 4.65
C GLU A 11 11.99 -4.71 3.13
N TYR A 12 10.97 -5.42 2.65
CA TYR A 12 10.60 -5.44 1.24
C TYR A 12 10.15 -4.06 0.73
N GLN A 13 9.30 -3.36 1.46
CA GLN A 13 8.88 -2.01 1.10
C GLN A 13 10.06 -1.03 1.10
N SER A 14 10.97 -1.13 2.08
CA SER A 14 12.20 -0.32 2.13
C SER A 14 13.08 -0.55 0.90
N TRP A 15 13.22 -1.82 0.48
CA TRP A 15 13.93 -2.16 -0.75
C TRP A 15 13.24 -1.57 -2.00
N LEU A 16 11.91 -1.73 -2.14
CA LEU A 16 11.15 -1.18 -3.27
C LEU A 16 11.28 0.34 -3.39
N ARG A 17 11.19 1.07 -2.27
CA ARG A 17 11.34 2.54 -2.25
C ARG A 17 12.75 2.95 -2.70
N ARG A 18 13.80 2.27 -2.23
CA ARG A 18 15.19 2.52 -2.65
C ARG A 18 15.39 2.23 -4.14
N PHE A 19 14.85 1.12 -4.63
CA PHE A 19 14.90 0.77 -6.04
C PHE A 19 14.22 1.84 -6.91
N ALA A 20 12.98 2.20 -6.60
CA ALA A 20 12.24 3.21 -7.36
C ALA A 20 12.96 4.57 -7.36
N ALA A 21 13.54 4.98 -6.23
CA ALA A 21 14.34 6.20 -6.14
C ALA A 21 15.58 6.15 -7.06
N ALA A 22 16.32 5.04 -7.06
CA ALA A 22 17.51 4.87 -7.89
C ALA A 22 17.22 4.96 -9.39
N PHE A 23 16.04 4.50 -9.82
CA PHE A 23 15.61 4.50 -11.22
C PHE A 23 14.66 5.65 -11.57
N ARG A 24 14.38 6.57 -10.64
CA ARG A 24 13.42 7.68 -10.80
C ARG A 24 12.04 7.21 -11.26
N LEU A 25 11.56 6.11 -10.69
CA LEU A 25 10.23 5.57 -10.96
C LEU A 25 9.21 6.18 -9.99
N PRO A 26 7.99 6.51 -10.46
CA PRO A 26 6.90 6.89 -9.56
C PRO A 26 6.52 5.72 -8.64
N VAL A 27 6.15 6.03 -7.39
CA VAL A 27 5.77 5.05 -6.37
C VAL A 27 4.33 5.24 -5.96
N LEU A 28 3.53 4.17 -6.10
CA LEU A 28 2.18 4.09 -5.56
C LEU A 28 2.20 3.34 -4.23
N ASP A 29 2.02 4.06 -3.12
CA ASP A 29 2.12 3.51 -1.77
C ASP A 29 0.73 3.30 -1.16
N PHE A 30 0.17 2.09 -1.35
CA PHE A 30 -1.12 1.74 -0.76
C PHE A 30 -1.03 1.57 0.75
N ASP A 31 0.04 1.00 1.28
CA ASP A 31 0.24 0.79 2.72
C ASP A 31 0.09 2.11 3.51
N ARG A 32 0.69 3.18 2.99
CA ARG A 32 0.50 4.54 3.52
C ARG A 32 -0.94 5.04 3.38
N ALA A 33 -1.62 4.72 2.28
CA ALA A 33 -3.00 5.13 2.06
C ALA A 33 -3.96 4.47 3.05
N PHE A 34 -3.81 3.16 3.28
CA PHE A 34 -4.59 2.40 4.27
C PHE A 34 -4.30 2.89 5.71
N THR A 35 -3.03 3.05 6.08
CA THR A 35 -2.65 3.58 7.41
C THR A 35 -3.28 4.95 7.68
N ARG A 36 -3.33 5.85 6.67
CA ARG A 36 -3.89 7.20 6.82
C ARG A 36 -5.39 7.21 7.07
N TRP A 37 -6.13 6.26 6.50
CA TRP A 37 -7.60 6.21 6.56
C TRP A 37 -8.14 5.37 7.72
N GLY A 38 -7.28 4.62 8.40
CA GLY A 38 -7.69 3.61 9.36
C GLY A 38 -8.11 2.34 8.63
N GLU A 39 -7.50 1.21 8.99
CA GLU A 39 -7.67 -0.07 8.29
C GLU A 39 -9.01 -0.75 8.58
N GLU A 40 -9.73 -0.30 9.62
CA GLU A 40 -10.99 -0.90 10.05
C GLU A 40 -12.05 -0.87 8.95
N GLY A 41 -12.56 -2.06 8.59
CA GLY A 41 -13.62 -2.19 7.61
C GLY A 41 -13.19 -2.02 6.15
N LEU A 42 -11.89 -1.99 5.84
CA LEU A 42 -11.39 -1.94 4.45
C LEU A 42 -10.96 -3.30 3.89
N PHE A 43 -10.86 -4.32 4.74
CA PHE A 43 -10.43 -5.67 4.37
C PHE A 43 -11.59 -6.68 4.44
N GLN A 44 -11.41 -7.80 3.74
CA GLN A 44 -12.17 -9.03 3.92
C GLN A 44 -11.85 -9.65 5.30
N PRO A 45 -12.62 -10.64 5.77
CA PRO A 45 -12.38 -11.28 7.08
C PRO A 45 -10.98 -11.90 7.25
N ASP A 46 -10.25 -12.14 6.15
CA ASP A 46 -8.87 -12.63 6.20
C ASP A 46 -7.83 -11.56 6.59
N GLY A 47 -8.23 -10.29 6.67
CA GLY A 47 -7.36 -9.18 7.05
C GLY A 47 -6.28 -8.84 6.01
N LEU A 48 -6.37 -9.38 4.78
CA LEU A 48 -5.37 -9.21 3.73
C LEU A 48 -5.98 -8.68 2.43
N HIS A 49 -7.07 -9.27 1.97
CA HIS A 49 -7.69 -8.84 0.73
C HIS A 49 -8.58 -7.61 0.97
N PRO A 50 -8.45 -6.54 0.19
CA PRO A 50 -9.36 -5.41 0.28
C PRO A 50 -10.80 -5.84 -0.02
N ASN A 51 -11.78 -5.21 0.65
CA ASN A 51 -13.17 -5.30 0.24
C ASN A 51 -13.50 -4.21 -0.80
N ALA A 52 -14.78 -4.02 -1.14
CA ALA A 52 -15.19 -3.01 -2.12
C ALA A 52 -14.73 -1.59 -1.73
N ALA A 53 -14.81 -1.21 -0.46
CA ALA A 53 -14.35 0.09 0.03
C ALA A 53 -12.81 0.21 -0.02
N GLY A 54 -12.09 -0.85 0.38
CA GLY A 54 -10.63 -0.90 0.27
C GLY A 54 -10.14 -0.79 -1.19
N HIS A 55 -10.80 -1.48 -2.12
CA HIS A 55 -10.51 -1.34 -3.55
C HIS A 55 -10.83 0.07 -4.09
N CYS A 56 -11.90 0.71 -3.61
CA CYS A 56 -12.22 2.09 -3.95
C CYS A 56 -11.09 3.04 -3.53
N LEU A 57 -10.60 2.93 -2.29
CA LEU A 57 -9.45 3.71 -1.80
C LEU A 57 -8.19 3.49 -2.65
N MET A 58 -7.90 2.23 -3.01
CA MET A 58 -6.78 1.93 -3.91
C MET A 58 -6.95 2.60 -5.27
N ALA A 59 -8.13 2.50 -5.89
CA ALA A 59 -8.40 3.11 -7.18
C ALA A 59 -8.26 4.63 -7.15
N GLU A 60 -8.78 5.29 -6.13
CA GLU A 60 -8.65 6.74 -5.94
C GLU A 60 -7.20 7.18 -5.76
N THR A 61 -6.43 6.44 -4.96
CA THR A 61 -5.01 6.69 -4.72
C THR A 61 -4.20 6.53 -6.00
N ALA A 62 -4.45 5.46 -6.76
CA ALA A 62 -3.79 5.21 -8.04
C ALA A 62 -4.13 6.30 -9.05
N ALA A 63 -5.40 6.67 -9.16
CA ALA A 63 -5.87 7.69 -10.09
C ALA A 63 -5.28 9.07 -9.75
N ALA A 64 -5.11 9.40 -8.47
CA ALA A 64 -4.45 10.63 -8.04
C ALA A 64 -2.98 10.68 -8.50
N LEU A 65 -2.23 9.58 -8.34
CA LEU A 65 -0.85 9.49 -8.82
C LEU A 65 -0.79 9.61 -10.34
N ILE A 66 -1.59 8.82 -11.07
CA ILE A 66 -1.57 8.79 -12.54
C ILE A 66 -1.89 10.16 -13.13
N ARG A 67 -2.84 10.91 -12.55
CA ARG A 67 -3.17 12.28 -12.98
C ARG A 67 -2.06 13.31 -12.73
N SER A 68 -1.09 12.99 -11.89
CA SER A 68 0.03 13.90 -11.54
C SER A 68 1.32 13.62 -12.31
N LEU A 69 1.33 12.57 -13.14
CA LEU A 69 2.42 12.25 -14.07
C LEU A 69 2.26 13.04 -15.38
#